data_AF-A0A495VV51-F1
#
_entry.id   AF-A0A495VV51-F1
#
_cell.length_a   1.000
_cell.length_b   1.000
_cell.length_c   1.000
_cell.angle_alpha   90.00
_cell.angle_beta   90.00
_cell.angle_gamma   90.00
#
_symmetry.space_group_name_H-M   'P 1'
#
loop_
_entity.id
_entity.type
_entity.pdbx_description
1 polymer ?
#
loop_
_entity_poly.entity_id
_entity_poly.type
_entity_poly.pdbx_seq_one_letter_code
_entity_poly.pdbx_strand_id
1 'polypeptide(L)'
;MSRARQGPTRRIHNRIPVLRAERGMTRVGLAQAVEVNPQTIGALERGDHYPSLDLAMRICEVFGLPVEAVFGREPFEPLSTRVYGG
;
A
#
# COMPACT_ATOMS: atom_id res chain seq x y z
N MET A 1 13.42 -17.41 -1.92
CA MET A 1 13.28 -16.20 -1.07
C MET A 1 12.31 -16.51 0.06
N SER A 2 12.76 -16.31 1.30
CA SER A 2 12.21 -16.90 2.53
C SER A 2 10.72 -16.63 2.72
N ARG A 3 9.91 -17.71 2.79
CA ARG A 3 8.59 -17.68 3.43
C ARG A 3 8.81 -17.51 4.93
N ALA A 4 8.99 -16.26 5.36
CA ALA A 4 9.11 -15.95 6.77
C ALA A 4 7.81 -16.37 7.48
N ARG A 5 7.98 -17.26 8.45
CA ARG A 5 7.01 -17.90 9.35
C ARG A 5 5.82 -16.99 9.70
N GLN A 6 4.62 -17.43 9.32
CA GLN A 6 3.36 -16.86 9.76
C GLN A 6 3.06 -17.35 11.19
N GLY A 7 3.49 -16.59 12.21
CA GLY A 7 2.74 -16.52 13.47
C GLY A 7 1.34 -15.93 13.23
N PRO A 8 0.44 -15.77 14.23
CA PRO A 8 -0.88 -15.15 14.03
C PRO A 8 -0.68 -13.87 13.22
N THR A 9 -1.10 -13.92 11.95
CA THR A 9 -0.52 -13.09 10.90
C THR A 9 -0.91 -11.67 11.18
N ARG A 10 0.07 -10.88 11.59
CA ARG A 10 -0.05 -9.44 11.66
C ARG A 10 -0.15 -8.91 10.21
N ARG A 11 -1.31 -9.09 9.58
CA ARG A 11 -1.63 -8.61 8.22
C ARG A 11 -1.41 -7.10 8.14
N ILE A 12 -0.84 -6.64 7.04
CA ILE A 12 -0.71 -5.22 6.71
C ILE A 12 -1.69 -4.94 5.57
N HIS A 13 -2.58 -3.98 5.80
CA HIS A 13 -3.47 -3.41 4.79
C HIS A 13 -2.80 -2.17 4.20
N ASN A 14 -3.15 -1.80 2.97
CA ASN A 14 -2.61 -0.62 2.31
C ASN A 14 -3.70 0.14 1.53
N ARG A 15 -3.50 1.45 1.36
CA ARG A 15 -4.33 2.34 0.53
C ARG A 15 -3.73 2.61 -0.86
N ILE A 16 -2.68 1.90 -1.26
CA ILE A 16 -1.96 2.17 -2.51
C ILE A 16 -2.89 2.21 -3.74
N PRO A 17 -3.86 1.28 -3.92
CA PRO A 17 -4.77 1.33 -5.07
C PRO A 17 -5.57 2.63 -5.11
N VAL A 18 -6.09 3.05 -3.96
CA VAL A 18 -6.93 4.26 -3.82
C VAL A 18 -6.09 5.50 -4.05
N LEU A 19 -4.94 5.62 -3.37
CA LEU A 19 -4.03 6.76 -3.50
C LEU A 19 -3.49 6.92 -4.92
N ARG A 20 -3.20 5.81 -5.62
CA ARG A 20 -2.85 5.87 -7.05
C ARG A 20 -4.00 6.39 -7.90
N ALA A 21 -5.21 5.87 -7.69
CA ALA A 21 -6.38 6.28 -8.45
C ALA A 21 -6.69 7.78 -8.25
N GLU A 22 -6.62 8.26 -7.00
CA GLU A 22 -6.77 9.69 -6.65
C GLU A 22 -5.78 10.59 -7.39
N ARG A 23 -4.57 10.09 -7.65
CA ARG A 23 -3.50 10.83 -8.37
C ARG A 23 -3.42 10.54 -9.87
N GLY A 24 -4.34 9.74 -10.43
CA GLY A 24 -4.25 9.29 -11.82
C GLY A 24 -2.97 8.51 -12.14
N MET A 25 -2.30 7.95 -11.12
CA MET A 25 -0.98 7.31 -11.24
C MET A 25 -1.14 5.84 -11.63
N THR A 26 -0.42 5.37 -12.66
CA THR A 26 -0.43 3.95 -13.05
C THR A 26 0.46 3.11 -12.11
N ARG A 27 0.30 1.77 -12.10
CA ARG A 27 1.21 0.88 -11.37
C ARG A 27 2.65 1.01 -11.85
N VAL A 28 2.83 1.16 -13.17
CA VAL A 28 4.15 1.38 -13.78
C VAL A 28 4.74 2.71 -13.31
N GLY A 29 3.93 3.78 -13.28
CA GLY A 29 4.37 5.08 -12.80
C GLY A 29 4.81 5.07 -11.33
N LEU A 30 4.03 4.44 -10.44
CA LEU A 30 4.44 4.28 -9.05
C LEU A 30 5.71 3.43 -8.93
N ALA A 31 5.78 2.33 -9.68
CA ALA A 31 6.94 1.44 -9.65
C ALA A 31 8.22 2.14 -10.11
N GLN A 32 8.14 2.98 -11.14
CA GLN A 32 9.25 3.83 -11.59
C GLN A 32 9.65 4.84 -10.51
N ALA A 33 8.68 5.50 -9.88
CA ALA A 33 8.94 6.50 -8.84
C ALA A 33 9.61 5.93 -7.59
N VAL A 34 9.40 4.64 -7.30
CA VAL A 34 10.03 3.94 -6.16
C VAL A 34 11.05 2.88 -6.59
N GLU A 35 11.50 2.92 -7.84
CA GLU A 35 12.56 2.08 -8.40
C GLU A 35 12.37 0.57 -8.16
N VAL A 36 11.18 0.05 -8.46
CA VAL A 36 10.85 -1.39 -8.38
C VAL A 36 10.19 -1.90 -9.65
N ASN A 37 10.04 -3.22 -9.77
CA ASN A 37 9.25 -3.82 -10.83
C ASN A 37 7.75 -3.51 -10.64
N PRO A 38 6.97 -3.20 -11.69
CA PRO A 38 5.52 -3.01 -11.60
C PRO A 38 4.74 -4.17 -10.95
N GLN A 39 5.24 -5.41 -11.06
CA GLN A 39 4.68 -6.58 -10.39
C GLN A 39 4.76 -6.47 -8.87
N THR A 40 5.79 -5.81 -8.33
CA THR A 40 5.94 -5.53 -6.89
C THR A 40 4.77 -4.68 -6.41
N ILE A 41 4.45 -3.58 -7.12
CA ILE A 41 3.29 -2.74 -6.78
C ILE A 41 1.99 -3.55 -6.83
N GLY A 42 1.80 -4.38 -7.88
CA GLY A 42 0.64 -5.26 -7.96
C GLY A 42 0.51 -6.25 -6.79
N ALA A 43 1.63 -6.84 -6.36
CA ALA A 43 1.66 -7.77 -5.22
C ALA A 43 1.38 -7.05 -3.88
N LEU A 44 1.91 -5.83 -3.70
CA LEU A 44 1.61 -4.99 -2.55
C LEU A 44 0.11 -4.64 -2.48
N GLU A 45 -0.47 -4.20 -3.60
CA GLU A 45 -1.90 -3.84 -3.66
C GLU A 45 -2.82 -5.01 -3.28
N ARG A 46 -2.46 -6.25 -3.63
CA ARG A 46 -3.22 -7.46 -3.24
C ARG A 46 -2.91 -7.94 -1.82
N GLY A 47 -1.83 -7.46 -1.22
CA GLY A 47 -1.34 -7.93 0.07
C GLY A 47 -0.65 -9.30 0.01
N ASP A 48 -0.19 -9.71 -1.16
CA ASP A 48 0.57 -10.96 -1.36
C ASP A 48 1.99 -10.86 -0.77
N HIS A 49 2.48 -9.63 -0.60
CA HIS A 49 3.81 -9.31 -0.12
C HIS A 49 3.77 -8.10 0.82
N TYR A 50 4.69 -8.07 1.79
CA TYR A 50 4.91 -6.89 2.62
C TYR A 50 6.14 -6.14 2.11
N PRO A 51 6.07 -4.80 2.00
CA PRO A 51 7.22 -4.03 1.58
C PRO A 51 8.33 -4.11 2.63
N SER A 52 9.57 -3.91 2.21
CA SER A 52 10.62 -3.51 3.16
C SER A 52 10.25 -2.16 3.77
N LEU A 53 10.85 -1.81 4.91
CA LEU A 53 10.66 -0.49 5.51
C LEU A 53 11.03 0.63 4.52
N ASP A 54 12.15 0.48 3.83
CA ASP A 54 12.61 1.40 2.78
C ASP A 54 11.56 1.61 1.68
N LEU A 55 11.00 0.53 1.10
CA LEU A 55 9.99 0.64 0.06
C LEU A 55 8.70 1.29 0.59
N ALA A 56 8.32 1.00 1.83
CA ALA A 56 7.18 1.64 2.46
C ALA A 56 7.40 3.15 2.61
N MET A 57 8.59 3.58 3.05
CA MET A 57 8.94 4.99 3.20
C MET A 57 8.95 5.71 1.85
N ARG A 58 9.56 5.14 0.80
CA ARG A 58 9.55 5.72 -0.55
C ARG A 58 8.14 5.86 -1.12
N ILE A 59 7.26 4.88 -0.89
CA ILE A 59 5.85 4.98 -1.27
C ILE A 59 5.16 6.12 -0.51
N CYS A 60 5.42 6.27 0.79
CA CYS A 60 4.90 7.37 1.60
C CYS A 60 5.36 8.73 1.09
N GLU A 61 6.63 8.86 0.70
CA GLU A 61 7.20 10.08 0.10
C GLU A 61 6.54 10.42 -1.24
N VAL A 62 6.37 9.44 -2.14
CA VAL A 62 5.66 9.64 -3.42
C VAL A 62 4.23 10.13 -3.17
N PHE A 63 3.58 9.65 -2.12
CA PHE A 63 2.25 10.11 -1.72
C PHE A 63 2.28 11.35 -0.82
N GLY A 64 3.42 11.82 -0.32
CA GLY A 64 3.47 12.92 0.65
C GLY A 64 2.56 12.69 1.87
N LEU A 65 2.44 11.43 2.31
CA LEU A 65 1.55 11.00 3.40
C LEU A 65 2.35 10.22 4.44
N PRO A 66 1.95 10.26 5.73
CA PRO A 66 2.58 9.45 6.76
C PRO A 66 2.23 7.97 6.59
N VAL A 67 3.01 7.10 7.24
CA VAL A 67 2.89 5.64 7.08
C VAL A 67 1.50 5.12 7.44
N GLU A 68 0.87 5.65 8.49
CA GLU A 68 -0.47 5.26 8.95
C GLU A 68 -1.60 5.66 7.98
N ALA A 69 -1.35 6.62 7.09
CA ALA A 69 -2.30 6.98 6.04
C ALA A 69 -2.19 6.06 4.81
N VAL A 70 -1.05 5.38 4.63
CA VAL A 70 -0.78 4.49 3.50
C VAL A 70 -0.92 3.02 3.89
N PHE A 71 -0.51 2.64 5.10
CA PHE A 71 -0.46 1.27 5.61
C PHE A 71 -1.12 1.16 6.98
N GLY A 72 -1.79 0.05 7.24
CA GLY A 72 -2.57 -0.16 8.47
C GLY A 72 -2.53 -1.59 8.96
N ARG A 73 -2.75 -1.77 10.26
CA ARG A 73 -2.95 -3.09 10.87
C ARG A 73 -4.39 -3.59 10.66
N GLU A 74 -5.31 -2.66 10.43
CA GLU A 74 -6.73 -2.89 10.16
C GLU A 74 -7.09 -2.50 8.72
N PRO A 75 -8.16 -3.07 8.15
CA PRO A 75 -8.70 -2.62 6.87
C PRO A 75 -9.07 -1.14 6.91
N PHE A 76 -8.81 -0.44 5.81
CA PHE A 76 -9.17 0.96 5.69
C PHE A 76 -10.64 1.09 5.34
N GLU A 77 -11.38 1.79 6.18
CA GLU A 77 -12.77 2.10 5.92
C GLU A 77 -12.93 2.98 4.66
N PRO A 78 -13.78 2.57 3.69
CA PRO A 78 -14.12 3.37 2.53
C PRO A 78 -14.61 4.76 2.94
N LEU A 79 -14.21 5.79 2.19
CA LEU A 79 -14.64 7.16 2.48
C LEU A 79 -16.16 7.33 2.38
N SER A 80 -16.79 6.63 1.43
CA SER A 80 -18.26 6.65 1.27
C SER A 80 -18.99 6.19 2.54
N THR A 81 -18.48 5.17 3.23
CA THR A 81 -19.05 4.70 4.49
C THR A 81 -18.90 5.75 5.59
N ARG A 82 -17.74 6.41 5.67
CA ARG A 82 -17.52 7.48 6.66
C ARG A 82 -18.38 8.72 6.42
N VAL A 83 -18.66 9.05 5.17
CA VAL A 83 -19.40 10.26 4.80
C VAL A 83 -20.91 10.05 4.83
N TYR A 84 -21.40 8.87 4.44
CA TYR A 84 -22.83 8.61 4.24
C TYR A 84 -23.39 7.45 5.08
N GLY A 85 -22.58 6.82 5.92
CA GLY A 85 -22.99 5.66 6.75
C GLY A 85 -23.70 6.02 8.06
N GLY A 86 -24.07 7.29 8.25
CA GLY A 86 -24.82 7.80 9.40
C GLY A 86 -26.32 7.91 9.13
#